data_AF-A0A957EGT1-F1
#
_entry.id   AF-A0A957EGT1-F1
#
_cell.length_a   1.000
_cell.length_b   1.000
_cell.length_c   1.000
_cell.angle_alpha   90.00
_cell.angle_beta   90.00
_cell.angle_gamma   90.00
#
_symmetry.space_group_name_H-M   'P 1'
#
loop_
_entity.id
_entity.type
_entity.pdbx_description
1 polymer ?
#
loop_
_entity_poly.entity_id
_entity_poly.type
_entity_poly.pdbx_seq_one_letter_code
_entity_poly.pdbx_strand_id
1 'polypeptide(L)'
;MEKRATNLSGILLMALGGLALLHTTILPMLGWEFGLWRLWPMLVGAVGLGLVGTAVILPRGFKPLFIPGMPVLAVGSLLLWGSLFGWGGVWAHFWPLVVIALAVGFLLTAVFMRIIWFMIPAIIIGINGLLFQFCALTGLWQSWAILWTLEPLAVGLALLAASGGHRRGLATAGFTLLTISLAAFSLMSFILSGWVSIVGALALILGGVFLLARGRIALPLEKPTKEKLYDVA
;
A
#
# COMPACT_ATOMS: atom_id res chain seq x y z
N MET A 1 -22.57 -2.43 35.75
CA MET A 1 -23.17 -2.18 34.41
C MET A 1 -22.66 -3.16 33.34
N GLU A 2 -21.45 -3.70 33.45
CA GLU A 2 -20.84 -4.59 32.44
C GLU A 2 -21.65 -5.86 32.11
N LYS A 3 -22.18 -6.59 33.09
CA LYS A 3 -22.96 -7.82 32.85
C LYS A 3 -24.20 -7.63 31.94
N ARG A 4 -24.82 -6.44 31.98
CA ARG A 4 -25.98 -6.14 31.12
C ARG A 4 -25.56 -5.93 29.67
N ALA A 5 -24.39 -5.35 29.43
CA ALA A 5 -23.86 -5.14 28.09
C ALA A 5 -23.48 -6.48 27.42
N THR A 6 -22.89 -7.41 28.17
CA THR A 6 -22.53 -8.75 27.66
C THR A 6 -23.74 -9.61 27.31
N ASN A 7 -24.81 -9.54 28.10
CA ASN A 7 -26.04 -10.27 27.81
C ASN A 7 -26.78 -9.70 26.59
N LEU A 8 -26.79 -8.37 26.45
CA LEU A 8 -27.37 -7.70 25.28
C LEU A 8 -26.62 -8.04 23.99
N SER A 9 -25.28 -8.06 24.02
CA SER A 9 -24.50 -8.44 22.83
C SER A 9 -24.71 -9.91 22.46
N GLY A 10 -24.81 -10.81 23.43
CA GLY A 10 -25.11 -12.23 23.18
C GLY A 10 -26.48 -12.45 22.53
N ILE A 11 -27.53 -11.80 23.03
CA ILE A 11 -28.89 -11.88 22.45
C ILE A 11 -28.91 -11.29 21.04
N LEU A 12 -28.24 -10.16 20.83
CA LEU A 12 -28.15 -9.52 19.52
C LEU A 12 -27.46 -10.44 18.49
N LEU A 13 -26.35 -11.08 18.88
CA LEU A 13 -25.62 -12.03 18.03
C LEU A 13 -26.48 -13.27 17.69
N MET A 14 -27.20 -13.81 18.67
CA MET A 14 -28.13 -14.93 18.44
C MET A 14 -29.26 -14.54 17.48
N ALA A 15 -29.84 -13.36 17.63
CA ALA A 15 -30.88 -12.86 16.74
C ALA A 15 -30.35 -12.66 15.31
N LEU A 16 -29.17 -12.05 15.15
CA LEU A 16 -28.52 -11.88 13.85
C LEU A 16 -28.20 -13.22 13.18
N GLY A 17 -27.68 -14.19 13.94
CA GLY A 17 -27.41 -15.53 13.46
C GLY A 17 -28.67 -16.29 13.02
N GLY A 18 -29.74 -16.20 13.81
CA GLY A 18 -31.04 -16.79 13.47
C GLY A 18 -31.63 -16.19 12.19
N LEU A 19 -31.57 -14.87 12.04
CA LEU A 19 -32.06 -14.15 10.86
C LEU A 19 -31.24 -14.49 9.61
N ALA A 20 -29.92 -14.67 9.74
CA ALA A 20 -29.05 -15.14 8.67
C ALA A 20 -29.41 -16.56 8.22
N LEU A 21 -29.63 -17.48 9.15
CA LEU A 21 -30.03 -18.87 8.87
C LEU A 21 -31.40 -18.95 8.18
N LEU A 22 -32.39 -18.21 8.70
CA LEU A 22 -33.75 -18.16 8.16
C LEU A 22 -33.73 -17.68 6.70
N HIS A 23 -32.87 -16.70 6.40
CA HIS A 23 -32.71 -16.19 5.05
C HIS A 23 -31.93 -17.12 4.12
N THR A 24 -30.89 -17.81 4.58
CA THR A 24 -30.12 -18.71 3.68
C THR A 24 -30.84 -20.01 3.37
N THR A 25 -31.75 -20.46 4.24
CA THR A 25 -32.39 -21.79 4.09
C THR A 25 -33.87 -21.71 3.73
N ILE A 26 -34.67 -20.90 4.42
CA ILE A 26 -36.14 -20.95 4.31
C ILE A 26 -36.66 -20.05 3.19
N LEU A 27 -36.10 -18.85 3.02
CA LEU A 27 -36.54 -17.90 1.99
C LEU A 27 -36.35 -18.39 0.54
N PRO A 28 -35.24 -19.06 0.18
CA PRO A 28 -35.09 -19.67 -1.15
C PRO A 28 -36.12 -20.77 -1.42
N MET A 29 -36.50 -21.55 -0.40
CA MET A 29 -37.53 -22.58 -0.53
C MET A 29 -38.92 -22.01 -0.83
N LEU A 30 -39.17 -20.75 -0.46
CA LEU A 30 -40.43 -20.05 -0.72
C LEU A 30 -40.46 -19.33 -2.09
N GLY A 31 -39.41 -19.45 -2.90
CA GLY A 31 -39.30 -18.76 -4.19
C GLY A 31 -39.14 -17.24 -4.07
N TRP A 32 -38.97 -16.72 -2.85
CA TRP A 32 -38.62 -15.33 -2.61
C TRP A 32 -37.10 -15.14 -2.74
N GLU A 33 -36.64 -15.00 -3.98
CA GLU A 33 -35.27 -14.54 -4.26
C GLU A 33 -35.12 -13.01 -4.18
N PHE A 34 -35.95 -12.35 -3.36
CA PHE A 34 -35.77 -10.92 -3.12
C PHE A 34 -34.50 -10.70 -2.31
N GLY A 35 -33.49 -10.17 -3.00
CA GLY A 35 -32.19 -9.79 -2.50
C GLY A 35 -32.23 -8.63 -1.50
N LEU A 36 -32.85 -8.83 -0.33
CA LEU A 36 -32.55 -8.02 0.86
C LEU A 36 -31.05 -8.10 1.18
N TRP A 37 -30.43 -9.27 1.00
CA TRP A 37 -28.96 -9.44 0.97
C TRP A 37 -28.27 -8.90 -0.29
N ARG A 38 -28.97 -8.33 -1.27
CA ARG A 38 -28.32 -7.48 -2.29
C ARG A 38 -28.24 -6.02 -1.83
N LEU A 39 -29.08 -5.62 -0.88
CA LEU A 39 -29.18 -4.25 -0.37
C LEU A 39 -28.38 -4.01 0.93
N TRP A 40 -27.75 -5.02 1.54
CA TRP A 40 -26.84 -4.79 2.68
C TRP A 40 -25.73 -3.76 2.41
N PRO A 41 -25.22 -3.56 1.17
CA PRO A 41 -24.29 -2.48 0.89
C PRO A 41 -24.90 -1.08 1.11
N MET A 42 -26.23 -0.93 0.98
CA MET A 42 -26.92 0.31 1.33
C MET A 42 -26.84 0.61 2.82
N LEU A 43 -26.88 -0.41 3.68
CA LEU A 43 -26.69 -0.22 5.13
C LEU A 43 -25.27 0.27 5.43
N VAL A 44 -24.25 -0.35 4.81
CA VAL A 44 -22.85 0.10 4.95
C VAL A 44 -22.68 1.53 4.43
N GLY A 45 -23.25 1.82 3.25
CA GLY A 45 -23.26 3.17 2.67
C GLY A 45 -23.98 4.18 3.57
N ALA A 46 -25.10 3.81 4.18
CA ALA A 46 -25.86 4.66 5.11
C ALA A 46 -25.07 4.95 6.40
N VAL A 47 -24.34 3.95 6.94
CA VAL A 47 -23.43 4.16 8.07
C VAL A 47 -22.30 5.12 7.68
N GLY A 48 -21.67 4.91 6.53
CA GLY A 48 -20.63 5.81 6.01
C GLY A 48 -21.14 7.24 5.80
N LEU A 49 -22.31 7.39 5.18
CA LEU A 49 -22.99 8.66 4.98
C LEU A 49 -23.35 9.32 6.32
N GLY A 50 -23.80 8.54 7.31
CA GLY A 50 -24.09 9.00 8.66
C GLY A 50 -22.85 9.56 9.36
N LEU A 51 -21.71 8.86 9.27
CA LEU A 51 -20.42 9.32 9.81
C LEU A 51 -19.96 10.63 9.15
N VAL A 52 -19.97 10.69 7.81
CA VAL A 52 -19.58 11.88 7.04
C VAL A 52 -20.55 13.04 7.29
N GLY A 53 -21.86 12.79 7.29
CA GLY A 53 -22.90 13.78 7.56
C GLY A 53 -22.79 14.35 8.97
N THR A 54 -22.55 13.49 9.96
CA THR A 54 -22.28 13.91 11.35
C THR A 54 -21.05 14.81 11.40
N ALA A 55 -19.97 14.44 10.69
CA ALA A 55 -18.77 15.29 10.58
C ALA A 55 -19.08 16.65 9.95
N VAL A 56 -19.95 16.73 8.93
CA VAL A 56 -20.30 18.01 8.27
C VAL A 56 -21.17 18.90 9.18
N ILE A 57 -22.25 18.33 9.73
CA ILE A 57 -23.32 19.07 10.43
C ILE A 57 -22.91 19.48 11.85
N LEU A 58 -22.24 18.59 12.59
CA LEU A 58 -21.89 18.84 13.98
C LEU A 58 -20.68 19.78 14.14
N PRO A 59 -20.52 20.39 15.34
CA PRO A 59 -19.40 21.28 15.65
C PRO A 59 -18.02 20.62 15.48
N ARG A 60 -16.96 21.45 15.59
CA ARG A 60 -15.57 21.10 15.28
C ARG A 60 -15.05 19.81 15.91
N GLY A 61 -15.59 19.37 17.05
CA GLY A 61 -15.20 18.13 17.72
C GLY A 61 -15.44 16.85 16.90
N PHE A 62 -16.35 16.87 15.93
CA PHE A 62 -16.75 15.68 15.16
C PHE A 62 -16.08 15.55 13.78
N LYS A 63 -15.24 16.53 13.38
CA LYS A 63 -14.52 16.48 12.08
C LYS A 63 -13.56 15.30 11.90
N PRO A 64 -13.00 14.66 12.95
CA PRO A 64 -12.24 13.42 12.78
C PRO A 64 -13.06 12.25 12.23
N LEU A 65 -14.41 12.30 12.29
CA LEU A 65 -15.27 11.25 11.73
C LEU A 65 -15.17 11.12 10.20
N PHE A 66 -14.60 12.10 9.49
CA PHE A 66 -14.27 11.93 8.06
C PHE A 66 -13.29 10.77 7.83
N ILE A 67 -12.35 10.52 8.75
CA ILE A 67 -11.30 9.49 8.61
C ILE A 67 -11.91 8.09 8.48
N PRO A 68 -12.78 7.61 9.40
CA PRO A 68 -13.47 6.34 9.21
C PRO A 68 -14.68 6.43 8.27
N GLY A 69 -15.34 7.59 8.18
CA GLY A 69 -16.55 7.76 7.39
C GLY A 69 -16.32 7.59 5.88
N MET A 70 -15.23 8.17 5.36
CA MET A 70 -14.93 8.11 3.92
C MET A 70 -14.62 6.67 3.43
N PRO A 71 -13.76 5.87 4.08
CA PRO A 71 -13.56 4.46 3.73
C PRO A 71 -14.83 3.62 3.80
N VAL A 72 -15.64 3.77 4.86
CA VAL A 72 -16.90 3.01 5.01
C VAL A 72 -17.87 3.37 3.88
N LEU A 73 -17.96 4.65 3.54
CA LEU A 73 -18.78 5.11 2.41
C LEU A 73 -18.27 4.51 1.09
N ALA A 74 -16.96 4.55 0.82
CA ALA A 74 -16.37 3.97 -0.38
C ALA A 74 -16.61 2.45 -0.49
N VAL A 75 -16.45 1.71 0.61
CA VAL A 75 -16.76 0.27 0.67
C VAL A 75 -18.24 0.02 0.37
N GLY A 76 -19.14 0.76 1.01
CA GLY A 76 -20.58 0.67 0.75
C GLY A 76 -20.92 0.94 -0.72
N SER A 77 -20.33 1.98 -1.32
CA SER A 77 -20.52 2.32 -2.74
C SER A 77 -19.99 1.23 -3.68
N LEU A 78 -18.81 0.67 -3.43
CA LEU A 78 -18.23 -0.40 -4.25
C LEU A 78 -19.05 -1.69 -4.20
N LEU A 79 -19.47 -2.07 -3.00
CA LEU A 79 -20.31 -3.25 -2.80
C LEU A 79 -21.69 -3.07 -3.43
N LEU A 80 -22.27 -1.87 -3.32
CA LEU A 80 -23.54 -1.55 -3.96
C LEU A 80 -23.41 -1.62 -5.48
N TRP A 81 -22.33 -1.07 -6.03
CA TRP A 81 -22.03 -1.16 -7.47
C TRP A 81 -21.90 -2.62 -7.92
N GLY A 82 -21.10 -3.44 -7.23
CA GLY A 82 -20.98 -4.86 -7.54
C GLY A 82 -22.32 -5.62 -7.46
N SER A 83 -23.16 -5.28 -6.49
CA SER A 83 -24.49 -5.88 -6.31
C SER A 83 -25.47 -5.50 -7.42
N LEU A 84 -25.52 -4.21 -7.80
CA LEU A 84 -26.41 -3.68 -8.83
C LEU A 84 -26.08 -4.20 -10.22
N PHE A 85 -24.79 -4.28 -10.57
CA PHE A 85 -24.34 -4.69 -11.90
C PHE A 85 -23.95 -6.17 -11.99
N GLY A 86 -24.00 -6.92 -10.88
CA GLY A 86 -23.58 -8.33 -10.83
C GLY A 86 -22.10 -8.55 -11.13
N TRP A 87 -21.26 -7.52 -10.96
CA TRP A 87 -19.84 -7.59 -11.32
C TRP A 87 -18.99 -7.98 -10.11
N GLY A 88 -18.68 -9.28 -9.98
CA GLY A 88 -17.81 -9.79 -8.91
C GLY A 88 -16.37 -9.26 -8.96
N GLY A 89 -15.90 -8.81 -10.12
CA GLY A 89 -14.55 -8.28 -10.32
C GLY A 89 -14.33 -6.84 -9.85
N VAL A 90 -15.37 -6.13 -9.38
CA VAL A 90 -15.27 -4.74 -8.90
C VAL A 90 -14.21 -4.61 -7.82
N TRP A 91 -14.21 -5.52 -6.85
CA TRP A 91 -13.29 -5.47 -5.72
C TRP A 91 -11.82 -5.61 -6.17
N ALA A 92 -11.54 -6.49 -7.13
CA ALA A 92 -10.18 -6.72 -7.62
C ALA A 92 -9.56 -5.44 -8.24
N HIS A 93 -10.37 -4.61 -8.90
CA HIS A 93 -9.89 -3.43 -9.63
C HIS A 93 -9.99 -2.13 -8.82
N PHE A 94 -10.95 -2.03 -7.89
CA PHE A 94 -11.31 -0.77 -7.23
C PHE A 94 -11.15 -0.75 -5.71
N TRP A 95 -10.65 -1.81 -5.08
CA TRP A 95 -10.30 -1.74 -3.65
C TRP A 95 -9.37 -0.56 -3.28
N PRO A 96 -8.44 -0.08 -4.15
CA PRO A 96 -7.60 1.07 -3.81
C PRO A 96 -8.39 2.38 -3.61
N LEU A 97 -9.62 2.48 -4.13
CA LEU A 97 -10.50 3.61 -3.84
C LEU A 97 -10.81 3.75 -2.35
N VAL A 98 -10.75 2.67 -1.56
CA VAL A 98 -10.90 2.72 -0.10
C VAL A 98 -9.70 3.44 0.55
N VAL A 99 -8.49 3.19 0.04
CA VAL A 99 -7.26 3.87 0.49
C VAL A 99 -7.30 5.34 0.11
N ILE A 100 -7.73 5.66 -1.11
CA ILE A 100 -7.93 7.05 -1.56
C ILE A 100 -9.00 7.73 -0.69
N ALA A 101 -10.10 7.05 -0.37
CA ALA A 101 -11.13 7.60 0.51
C ALA A 101 -10.59 7.89 1.91
N LEU A 102 -9.71 7.04 2.46
CA LEU A 102 -9.02 7.32 3.72
C LEU A 102 -8.17 8.59 3.63
N ALA A 103 -7.41 8.76 2.54
CA ALA A 103 -6.64 9.97 2.29
C ALA A 103 -7.52 11.22 2.22
N VAL A 104 -8.66 11.14 1.53
CA VAL A 104 -9.65 12.22 1.49
C VAL A 104 -10.21 12.48 2.89
N GLY A 105 -10.46 11.45 3.69
CA GLY A 105 -10.86 11.59 5.09
C GLY A 105 -9.88 12.44 5.90
N PHE A 106 -8.58 12.11 5.82
CA PHE A 106 -7.52 12.93 6.44
C PHE A 106 -7.46 14.35 5.90
N LEU A 107 -7.57 14.54 4.58
CA LEU A 107 -7.55 15.85 3.94
C LEU A 107 -8.72 16.73 4.41
N LEU A 108 -9.94 16.18 4.43
CA LEU A 108 -11.12 16.88 4.92
C LEU A 108 -10.97 17.23 6.39
N THR A 109 -10.50 16.29 7.24
CA THR A 109 -10.20 16.59 8.64
C THR A 109 -9.15 17.70 8.77
N ALA A 110 -8.08 17.69 8.00
CA ALA A 110 -7.05 18.73 7.99
C ALA A 110 -7.62 20.12 7.67
N VAL A 111 -8.44 20.21 6.62
CA VAL A 111 -9.05 21.47 6.15
C VAL A 111 -10.10 21.98 7.14
N PHE A 112 -11.04 21.14 7.57
CA PHE A 112 -12.14 21.56 8.45
C PHE A 112 -11.70 21.83 9.89
N MET A 113 -10.68 21.13 10.40
CA MET A 113 -10.10 21.41 11.73
C MET A 113 -8.99 22.46 11.70
N ARG A 114 -8.48 22.81 10.51
CA ARG A 114 -7.29 23.66 10.32
C ARG A 114 -6.03 23.09 11.02
N ILE A 115 -5.88 21.77 10.99
CA ILE A 115 -4.73 21.06 11.58
C ILE A 115 -3.86 20.53 10.45
N ILE A 116 -2.75 21.22 10.19
CA ILE A 116 -1.83 20.90 9.09
C ILE A 116 -1.17 19.52 9.23
N TRP A 117 -1.08 18.99 10.46
CA TRP A 117 -0.47 17.68 10.74
C TRP A 117 -1.17 16.52 10.04
N PHE A 118 -2.47 16.62 9.74
CA PHE A 118 -3.20 15.61 8.98
C PHE A 118 -2.95 15.65 7.47
N MET A 119 -2.32 16.71 6.96
CA MET A 119 -1.98 16.83 5.54
C MET A 119 -0.87 15.85 5.13
N ILE A 120 0.07 15.57 6.04
CA ILE A 120 1.15 14.59 5.82
C ILE A 120 0.58 13.18 5.56
N PRO A 121 -0.22 12.57 6.47
CA PRO A 121 -0.81 11.27 6.21
C PRO A 121 -1.79 11.30 5.02
N ALA A 122 -2.52 12.40 4.79
CA ALA A 122 -3.37 12.52 3.61
C ALA A 122 -2.59 12.36 2.29
N ILE A 123 -1.43 13.01 2.16
CA ILE A 123 -0.60 12.95 0.96
C ILE A 123 0.04 11.57 0.79
N ILE A 124 0.62 11.01 1.87
CA ILE A 124 1.26 9.69 1.83
C ILE A 124 0.25 8.61 1.45
N ILE A 125 -0.89 8.56 2.16
CA ILE A 125 -1.95 7.57 1.88
C ILE A 125 -2.56 7.82 0.51
N GLY A 126 -2.75 9.08 0.10
CA GLY A 126 -3.38 9.44 -1.17
C GLY A 126 -2.57 8.95 -2.36
N ILE A 127 -1.25 9.14 -2.32
CA ILE A 127 -0.37 8.72 -3.42
C ILE A 127 -0.24 7.20 -3.46
N ASN A 128 -0.16 6.54 -2.31
CA ASN A 128 -0.25 5.08 -2.27
C ASN A 128 -1.56 4.55 -2.82
N GLY A 129 -2.68 5.19 -2.49
CA GLY A 129 -3.98 4.87 -3.06
C GLY A 129 -3.98 4.98 -4.60
N LEU A 130 -3.40 6.06 -5.15
CA LEU A 130 -3.29 6.26 -6.60
C LEU A 130 -2.36 5.23 -7.27
N LEU A 131 -1.23 4.91 -6.66
CA LEU A 131 -0.30 3.90 -7.17
C LEU A 131 -0.93 2.50 -7.13
N PHE A 132 -1.60 2.14 -6.05
CA PHE A 132 -2.36 0.90 -5.97
C PHE A 132 -3.49 0.86 -6.99
N GLN A 133 -4.17 1.99 -7.24
CA GLN A 133 -5.19 2.06 -8.28
C GLN A 133 -4.59 1.83 -9.67
N PHE A 134 -3.42 2.40 -9.96
CA PHE A 134 -2.69 2.13 -11.19
C PHE A 134 -2.32 0.64 -11.33
N CYS A 135 -1.75 0.03 -10.28
CA CYS A 135 -1.38 -1.39 -10.30
C CYS A 135 -2.60 -2.31 -10.43
N ALA A 136 -3.71 -2.00 -9.75
CA ALA A 136 -4.94 -2.78 -9.81
C ALA A 136 -5.61 -2.73 -11.20
N LEU A 137 -5.50 -1.59 -11.90
CA LEU A 137 -6.06 -1.44 -13.26
C LEU A 137 -5.17 -2.02 -14.35
N THR A 138 -3.84 -1.91 -14.21
CA THR A 138 -2.89 -2.35 -15.24
C THR A 138 -2.41 -3.79 -15.04
N GLY A 139 -2.53 -4.34 -13.82
CA GLY A 139 -1.95 -5.62 -13.44
C GLY A 139 -0.42 -5.58 -13.25
N LEU A 140 0.22 -4.41 -13.41
CA LEU A 140 1.67 -4.24 -13.35
C LEU A 140 2.20 -4.13 -11.91
N TRP A 141 1.89 -5.12 -11.06
CA TRP A 141 2.31 -5.13 -9.66
C TRP A 141 3.84 -5.15 -9.49
N GLN A 142 4.58 -5.64 -10.49
CA GLN A 142 6.03 -5.62 -10.50
C GLN A 142 6.59 -4.18 -10.54
N SER A 143 5.87 -3.25 -11.18
CA SER A 143 6.23 -1.83 -11.22
C SER A 143 6.20 -1.18 -9.84
N TRP A 144 5.54 -1.78 -8.85
CA TRP A 144 5.56 -1.32 -7.46
C TRP A 144 6.98 -1.15 -6.92
N ALA A 145 7.91 -2.03 -7.31
CA ALA A 145 9.31 -1.96 -6.91
C ALA A 145 10.03 -0.68 -7.38
N ILE A 146 9.50 0.00 -8.41
CA ILE A 146 9.96 1.32 -8.86
C ILE A 146 9.07 2.42 -8.27
N LEU A 147 7.76 2.22 -8.31
CA LEU A 147 6.78 3.26 -7.98
C LEU A 147 6.79 3.67 -6.50
N TRP A 148 7.24 2.81 -5.57
CA TRP A 148 7.33 3.19 -4.16
C TRP A 148 8.25 4.40 -3.92
N THR A 149 9.25 4.65 -4.79
CA THR A 149 10.12 5.83 -4.66
C THR A 149 9.37 7.14 -4.96
N LEU A 150 8.14 7.08 -5.49
CA LEU A 150 7.27 8.24 -5.62
C LEU A 150 6.70 8.70 -4.27
N GLU A 151 6.71 7.87 -3.22
CA GLU A 151 6.32 8.27 -1.87
C GLU A 151 7.22 9.39 -1.31
N PRO A 152 8.55 9.21 -1.18
CA PRO A 152 9.42 10.28 -0.68
C PRO A 152 9.47 11.47 -1.63
N LEU A 153 9.26 11.26 -2.94
CA LEU A 153 9.14 12.35 -3.93
C LEU A 153 7.96 13.25 -3.58
N ALA A 154 6.82 12.64 -3.27
CA ALA A 154 5.61 13.35 -2.90
C ALA A 154 5.72 14.10 -1.57
N VAL A 155 6.37 13.49 -0.57
CA VAL A 155 6.68 14.19 0.68
C VAL A 155 7.58 15.39 0.40
N GLY A 156 8.56 15.25 -0.48
CA GLY A 156 9.40 16.36 -0.95
C GLY A 156 8.57 17.50 -1.55
N LEU A 157 7.65 17.18 -2.47
CA LEU A 157 6.73 18.17 -3.06
C LEU A 157 5.82 18.83 -2.02
N ALA A 158 5.30 18.07 -1.06
CA ALA A 158 4.46 18.57 0.02
C ALA A 158 5.21 19.57 0.90
N LEU A 159 6.46 19.27 1.26
CA LEU A 159 7.32 20.17 2.03
C LEU A 159 7.67 21.44 1.25
N LEU A 160 7.95 21.33 -0.06
CA LEU A 160 8.17 22.49 -0.91
C LEU A 160 6.93 23.38 -0.97
N ALA A 161 5.75 22.79 -1.20
CA ALA A 161 4.48 23.53 -1.20
C ALA A 161 4.23 24.22 0.16
N ALA A 162 4.43 23.50 1.27
CA ALA A 162 4.27 24.03 2.62
C ALA A 162 5.31 25.10 2.99
N SER A 163 6.46 25.14 2.31
CA SER A 163 7.50 26.14 2.56
C SER A 163 7.04 27.55 2.13
N GLY A 164 6.13 27.63 1.15
CA GLY A 164 5.65 28.87 0.57
C GLY A 164 6.75 29.82 0.11
N GLY A 165 7.96 29.31 -0.18
CA GLY A 165 9.15 30.12 -0.52
C GLY A 165 9.80 30.89 0.64
N HIS A 166 9.18 30.94 1.83
CA HIS A 166 9.67 31.77 2.95
C HIS A 166 10.42 30.95 4.02
N ARG A 167 10.19 29.63 4.09
CA ARG A 167 10.81 28.75 5.10
C ARG A 167 11.98 27.96 4.52
N ARG A 168 13.18 28.56 4.52
CA ARG A 168 14.40 27.98 3.94
C ARG A 168 14.64 26.53 4.36
N GLY A 169 14.49 26.20 5.65
CA GLY A 169 14.70 24.82 6.13
C GLY A 169 13.74 23.79 5.54
N LEU A 170 12.45 24.15 5.39
CA LEU A 170 11.44 23.28 4.79
C LEU A 170 11.69 23.09 3.28
N ALA A 171 12.12 24.17 2.60
CA ALA A 171 12.51 24.12 1.20
C ALA A 171 13.72 23.21 0.98
N THR A 172 14.78 23.35 1.78
CA THR A 172 15.97 22.49 1.69
C THR A 172 15.64 21.03 1.94
N ALA A 173 14.80 20.72 2.93
CA ALA A 173 14.34 19.35 3.18
C ALA A 173 13.54 18.79 2.00
N GLY A 174 12.61 19.59 1.44
CA GLY A 174 11.83 19.22 0.26
C GLY A 174 12.70 18.92 -0.96
N PHE A 175 13.66 19.79 -1.29
CA PHE A 175 14.61 19.56 -2.38
C PHE A 175 15.48 18.33 -2.16
N THR A 176 15.99 18.14 -0.93
CA THR A 176 16.81 16.97 -0.59
C THR A 176 16.04 15.68 -0.82
N LEU A 177 14.79 15.61 -0.35
CA LEU A 177 13.92 14.45 -0.56
C LEU A 177 13.60 14.23 -2.03
N LEU A 178 13.32 15.29 -2.80
CA LEU A 178 13.13 15.17 -4.24
C LEU A 178 14.35 14.59 -4.95
N THR A 179 15.55 15.09 -4.65
CA THR A 179 16.79 14.60 -5.26
C THR A 179 17.04 13.14 -4.92
N ILE A 180 16.89 12.75 -3.64
CA ILE A 180 17.06 11.36 -3.21
C ILE A 180 16.04 10.45 -3.90
N SER A 181 14.79 10.89 -3.99
CA SER A 181 13.71 10.09 -4.58
C SER A 181 13.88 9.90 -6.08
N LEU A 182 14.31 10.95 -6.80
CA LEU A 182 14.65 10.86 -8.22
C LEU A 182 15.85 9.94 -8.44
N ALA A 183 16.90 10.05 -7.63
CA ALA A 183 18.06 9.16 -7.70
C ALA A 183 17.66 7.69 -7.44
N ALA A 184 16.82 7.45 -6.43
CA ALA A 184 16.30 6.11 -6.12
C ALA A 184 15.41 5.57 -7.26
N PHE A 185 14.52 6.40 -7.82
CA PHE A 185 13.67 6.02 -8.96
C PHE A 185 14.52 5.63 -10.18
N SER A 186 15.54 6.44 -10.52
CA SER A 186 16.46 6.17 -11.61
C SER A 186 17.27 4.89 -11.37
N LEU A 187 17.79 4.70 -10.15
CA LEU A 187 18.54 3.50 -9.78
C LEU A 187 17.68 2.24 -9.89
N MET A 188 16.45 2.27 -9.36
CA MET A 188 15.53 1.12 -9.41
C MET A 188 15.08 0.82 -10.85
N SER A 189 14.83 1.85 -11.65
CA SER A 189 14.55 1.70 -13.08
C SER A 189 15.72 1.07 -13.83
N PHE A 190 16.95 1.45 -13.49
CA PHE A 190 18.17 0.86 -14.06
C PHE A 190 18.36 -0.61 -13.63
N ILE A 191 18.06 -0.95 -12.36
CA ILE A 191 18.11 -2.33 -11.86
C ILE A 191 17.09 -3.20 -12.60
N LEU A 192 15.85 -2.76 -12.71
CA LEU A 192 14.74 -3.55 -13.23
C LEU A 192 14.66 -3.63 -14.75
N SER A 193 15.33 -2.73 -15.47
CA SER A 193 15.49 -2.81 -16.93
C SER A 193 16.40 -3.96 -17.38
N GLY A 194 16.93 -4.76 -16.45
CA GLY A 194 17.79 -5.91 -16.75
C GLY A 194 19.25 -5.53 -17.04
N TRP A 195 19.59 -4.25 -17.07
CA TRP A 195 20.98 -3.82 -17.25
C TRP A 195 21.86 -4.28 -16.09
N VAL A 196 21.34 -4.33 -14.87
CA VAL A 196 22.12 -4.79 -13.71
C VAL A 196 22.41 -6.29 -13.76
N SER A 197 21.53 -7.12 -14.35
CA SER A 197 21.86 -8.54 -14.56
C SER A 197 22.95 -8.70 -15.61
N ILE A 198 22.93 -7.89 -16.68
CA ILE A 198 23.97 -7.89 -17.72
C ILE A 198 25.31 -7.41 -17.15
N VAL A 199 25.33 -6.26 -16.48
CA VAL A 199 26.53 -5.68 -15.87
C VAL A 199 27.07 -6.60 -14.76
N GLY A 200 26.20 -7.15 -13.93
CA GLY A 200 26.56 -8.12 -12.89
C GLY A 200 27.15 -9.42 -13.46
N ALA A 201 26.53 -9.97 -14.50
CA ALA A 201 27.05 -11.15 -15.20
C ALA A 201 28.41 -10.88 -15.85
N LEU A 202 28.57 -9.72 -16.53
CA LEU A 202 29.84 -9.31 -17.12
C LEU A 202 30.92 -9.13 -16.06
N ALA A 203 30.61 -8.49 -14.93
CA ALA A 203 31.55 -8.32 -13.82
C ALA A 203 32.00 -9.66 -13.23
N LEU A 204 31.08 -10.62 -13.08
CA LEU A 204 31.41 -11.98 -12.61
C LEU A 204 32.28 -12.74 -13.62
N ILE A 205 31.95 -12.68 -14.92
CA ILE A 205 32.76 -13.30 -15.98
C ILE A 205 34.17 -12.71 -15.99
N LEU A 206 34.30 -11.38 -15.97
CA LEU A 206 35.59 -10.70 -15.96
C LEU A 206 36.40 -10.99 -14.68
N GLY A 207 35.74 -11.05 -13.52
CA GLY A 207 36.36 -11.45 -12.26
C GLY A 207 36.88 -12.89 -12.29
N GLY A 208 36.10 -13.82 -12.86
CA GLY A 208 36.51 -15.20 -13.06
C GLY A 208 37.71 -15.33 -13.99
N VAL A 209 37.70 -14.64 -15.13
CA VAL A 209 38.84 -14.59 -16.06
C VAL A 209 40.09 -14.02 -15.39
N PHE A 210 39.94 -12.95 -14.60
CA PHE A 210 41.04 -12.35 -13.85
C PHE A 210 41.64 -13.30 -12.82
N LEU A 211 40.80 -14.03 -12.07
CA LEU A 211 41.25 -15.04 -11.10
C LEU A 211 41.97 -16.20 -11.79
N LEU A 212 41.46 -16.68 -12.93
CA LEU A 212 42.13 -17.73 -13.71
C LEU A 212 43.47 -17.25 -14.28
N ALA A 213 43.56 -16.00 -14.73
CA ALA A 213 44.79 -15.41 -15.23
C ALA A 213 45.85 -15.28 -14.11
N ARG A 214 45.43 -14.90 -12.90
CA ARG A 214 46.34 -14.85 -11.73
C ARG A 214 46.69 -16.22 -11.15
N GLY A 215 45.75 -17.17 -11.16
CA GLY A 215 45.97 -18.53 -10.67
C GLY A 215 46.93 -19.35 -11.53
N ARG A 216 47.19 -18.93 -12.78
CA ARG A 216 48.20 -19.52 -13.67
C ARG A 216 49.63 -19.00 -13.42
N ILE A 217 49.83 -18.09 -12.45
CA ILE A 217 51.18 -17.78 -11.96
C ILE A 217 51.69 -19.05 -11.29
N ALA A 218 52.53 -19.76 -12.03
CA ALA A 218 53.01 -21.10 -11.74
C ALA A 218 53.35 -21.27 -10.26
N LEU A 219 52.72 -22.25 -9.61
CA LEU A 219 53.30 -22.85 -8.41
C LEU A 219 54.75 -23.19 -8.77
N PRO A 220 55.75 -22.61 -8.09
CA PRO A 220 57.13 -22.94 -8.35
C PRO A 220 57.22 -24.46 -8.21
N LEU A 221 57.52 -25.13 -9.34
CA LEU A 221 57.78 -26.56 -9.36
C LEU A 221 58.83 -26.79 -8.29
N GLU A 222 58.39 -27.41 -7.18
CA GLU A 222 59.26 -27.78 -6.08
C GLU A 222 60.39 -28.59 -6.71
N LYS A 223 61.58 -27.98 -6.80
CA LYS A 223 62.73 -28.65 -7.37
C LYS A 223 62.91 -29.91 -6.53
N PRO A 224 62.99 -31.11 -7.12
CA PRO A 224 63.16 -32.33 -6.35
C PRO A 224 64.41 -32.14 -5.49
N THR A 225 64.19 -32.05 -4.17
CA THR A 225 65.26 -31.98 -3.18
C THR A 225 66.11 -33.22 -3.41
N LYS A 226 67.34 -33.03 -3.90
CA LYS A 226 68.36 -34.09 -3.99
C LYS A 226 68.79 -34.44 -2.57
N GLU A 227 67.88 -35.01 -1.79
CA GLU A 227 68.20 -35.50 -0.46
C GLU A 227 68.69 -36.95 -0.58
N LYS A 228 69.99 -37.10 -0.29
CA LYS A 228 70.65 -38.30 0.22
C LYS A 228 70.62 -39.55 -0.67
N LEU A 229 71.58 -39.62 -1.58
CA LEU A 229 72.02 -40.88 -2.21
C LEU A 229 73.54 -41.10 -2.06
N TYR A 230 74.13 -40.56 -0.99
CA TYR A 230 75.52 -40.80 -0.59
C TYR A 230 75.57 -41.04 0.93
N ASP A 231 75.15 -42.23 1.34
CA ASP A 231 75.45 -42.81 2.66
C ASP A 231 75.42 -44.34 2.53
N VAL A 232 76.31 -44.92 1.71
CA VAL A 232 76.83 -46.29 1.88
C VAL A 232 78.21 -46.38 1.23
N ALA A 233 79.27 -46.13 2.00
CA ALA A 233 80.59 -46.75 1.87
C ALA A 233 81.42 -46.45 3.12
#